data_AF-A0A945AZJ8-F1
#
_entry.id   AF-A0A945AZJ8-F1
#
_cell.length_a   1.000
_cell.length_b   1.000
_cell.length_c   1.000
_cell.angle_alpha   90.00
_cell.angle_beta   90.00
_cell.angle_gamma   90.00
#
_symmetry.space_group_name_H-M   'P 1'
#
loop_
_entity.id
_entity.type
_entity.pdbx_description
1 polymer ?
#
loop_
_entity_poly.entity_id
_entity_poly.type
_entity_poly.pdbx_seq_one_letter_code
_entity_poly.pdbx_strand_id
1 'polypeptide(L)'
;MAKAELYKITINDGKVMLRIPEQLVGAETASMDDIQAELHLRNLDYVPEQLLEIYNRTSGEFDYLADVETNDYTLQIELSEDESRAYVNIIPPSEEGDPLTMELIIAALEGKNIFQGISSKNIKNIIADKIYYEPALVASG
;
A
#
# COMPACT_ATOMS: atom_id res chain seq x y z
N MET A 1 4.37 12.98 34.88
CA MET A 1 3.02 12.45 34.58
C MET A 1 3.04 12.06 33.11
N ALA A 2 2.88 10.79 32.79
CA ALA A 2 2.83 10.36 31.40
C ALA A 2 1.52 10.92 30.81
N LYS A 3 1.63 11.73 29.76
CA LYS A 3 0.47 12.19 28.98
C LYS A 3 -0.27 10.92 28.56
N ALA A 4 -1.53 10.76 28.94
CA ALA A 4 -2.31 9.64 28.44
C ALA A 4 -2.29 9.75 26.91
N GLU A 5 -1.76 8.73 26.22
CA GLU A 5 -1.85 8.69 24.76
C GLU A 5 -3.35 8.60 24.42
N LEU A 6 -3.94 9.72 24.00
CA LEU A 6 -5.38 9.86 23.75
C LEU A 6 -5.85 8.92 22.65
N TYR A 7 -4.98 8.61 21.70
CA TYR A 7 -5.15 7.60 20.67
C TYR A 7 -3.76 7.14 20.20
N LYS A 8 -3.71 6.03 19.46
CA LYS A 8 -2.47 5.52 18.87
C LYS A 8 -2.71 4.87 17.52
N ILE A 9 -2.00 5.35 16.49
CA ILE A 9 -2.00 4.79 15.14
C ILE A 9 -0.70 4.01 14.90
N THR A 10 -0.82 2.74 14.56
CA THR A 10 0.31 1.85 14.25
C THR A 10 0.07 1.13 12.93
N ILE A 11 1.13 0.87 12.17
CA ILE A 11 1.05 0.08 10.94
C ILE A 11 1.71 -1.27 11.23
N ASN A 12 0.97 -2.37 11.05
CA ASN A 12 1.48 -3.73 11.18
C ASN A 12 1.12 -4.53 9.94
N ASP A 13 2.11 -5.17 9.29
CA ASP A 13 1.90 -6.03 8.11
C ASP A 13 1.09 -5.34 6.99
N GLY A 14 1.35 -4.06 6.74
CA GLY A 14 0.62 -3.28 5.73
C GLY A 14 -0.79 -2.86 6.14
N LYS A 15 -1.16 -3.02 7.43
CA LYS A 15 -2.48 -2.65 7.96
C LYS A 15 -2.36 -1.50 8.95
N VAL A 16 -3.18 -0.49 8.76
CA VAL A 16 -3.37 0.61 9.70
C VAL A 16 -4.25 0.13 10.84
N MET A 17 -3.68 0.15 12.04
CA MET A 17 -4.33 -0.20 13.29
C MET A 17 -4.49 1.06 14.14
N LEU A 18 -5.70 1.31 14.64
CA LEU A 18 -6.05 2.45 15.48
C LEU A 18 -6.50 1.96 16.85
N ARG A 19 -5.92 2.55 17.90
CA ARG A 19 -6.34 2.31 19.29
C ARG A 19 -6.87 3.59 19.89
N ILE A 20 -8.10 3.53 20.39
CA ILE A 20 -8.72 4.62 21.14
C ILE A 20 -9.10 4.08 22.54
N PRO A 21 -8.42 4.51 23.61
CA PRO A 21 -8.80 4.20 24.99
C PRO A 21 -10.19 4.73 25.34
N GLU A 22 -10.81 4.12 26.35
CA GLU A 22 -12.13 4.52 26.85
C GLU A 22 -12.16 6.02 27.20
N GLN A 23 -13.16 6.72 26.65
CA GLN A 23 -13.32 8.14 26.85
C GLN A 23 -14.12 8.40 28.14
N LEU A 24 -13.41 8.75 29.21
CA LEU A 24 -14.03 9.05 30.51
C LEU A 24 -14.55 10.50 30.56
N VAL A 25 -15.77 10.67 31.08
CA VAL A 25 -16.40 11.98 31.25
C VAL A 25 -15.54 12.87 32.15
N GLY A 26 -15.07 14.00 31.62
CA GLY A 26 -14.24 14.97 32.34
C GLY A 26 -12.73 14.76 32.21
N ALA A 27 -12.27 13.74 31.48
CA ALA A 27 -10.88 13.58 31.07
C ALA A 27 -10.62 14.20 29.69
N GLU A 28 -9.35 14.42 29.35
CA GLU A 28 -8.95 14.74 27.98
C GLU A 28 -9.23 13.51 27.10
N THR A 29 -9.93 13.70 25.97
CA THR A 29 -10.35 12.63 25.05
C THR A 29 -9.73 12.82 23.68
N ALA A 30 -9.62 11.73 22.91
CA ALA A 30 -9.20 11.83 21.51
C ALA A 30 -10.20 12.66 20.70
N SER A 31 -9.71 13.65 19.96
CA SER A 31 -10.53 14.32 18.94
C SER A 31 -10.54 13.49 17.66
N MET A 32 -11.71 13.35 17.05
CA MET A 32 -11.81 12.75 15.72
C MET A 32 -10.99 13.56 14.71
N ASP A 33 -11.08 14.89 14.76
CA ASP A 33 -10.35 15.78 13.86
C ASP A 33 -8.82 15.59 13.96
N ASP A 34 -8.29 15.37 15.17
CA ASP A 34 -6.85 15.13 15.37
C ASP A 34 -6.42 13.80 14.74
N ILE A 35 -7.22 12.75 14.91
CA ILE A 35 -6.97 11.43 14.30
C ILE A 35 -7.00 11.55 12.77
N GLN A 36 -8.01 12.22 12.21
CA GLN A 36 -8.13 12.43 10.77
C GLN A 36 -6.97 13.25 10.20
N ALA A 37 -6.55 14.31 10.91
CA ALA A 37 -5.40 15.10 10.53
C ALA A 37 -4.11 14.27 10.54
N GLU A 38 -3.92 13.41 11.53
CA GLU A 38 -2.76 12.52 11.60
C GLU A 38 -2.75 11.45 10.50
N LEU A 39 -3.90 10.85 10.19
CA LEU A 39 -4.04 9.90 9.07
C LEU A 39 -3.71 10.59 7.74
N HIS A 40 -4.21 11.81 7.53
CA HIS A 40 -3.92 12.60 6.34
C HIS A 40 -2.44 12.99 6.23
N LEU A 41 -1.82 13.43 7.33
CA LEU A 41 -0.37 13.73 7.38
C LEU A 41 0.49 12.51 7.06
N ARG A 42 -0.02 11.30 7.34
CA ARG A 42 0.65 10.03 7.04
C ARG A 42 0.27 9.47 5.65
N ASN A 43 -0.55 10.17 4.85
CA ASN A 43 -1.06 9.69 3.57
C ASN A 43 -1.71 8.29 3.67
N LEU A 44 -2.51 8.08 4.72
CA LEU A 44 -3.25 6.84 4.92
C LEU A 44 -4.69 7.04 4.48
N ASP A 45 -5.09 6.39 3.39
CA ASP A 45 -6.48 6.26 3.01
C ASP A 45 -7.24 5.36 3.99
N TYR A 46 -8.49 5.74 4.29
CA TYR A 46 -9.35 5.00 5.20
C TYR A 46 -10.82 5.24 4.89
N VAL A 47 -11.68 4.29 5.29
CA VAL A 47 -13.13 4.43 5.18
C VAL A 47 -13.66 5.21 6.40
N PRO A 48 -14.35 6.35 6.22
CA PRO A 48 -14.83 7.16 7.34
C PRO A 48 -15.77 6.42 8.31
N GLU A 49 -16.59 5.51 7.79
CA GLU A 49 -17.49 4.67 8.60
C GLU A 49 -16.72 3.73 9.54
N GLN A 50 -15.62 3.16 9.06
CA GLN A 50 -14.75 2.29 9.86
C GLN A 50 -14.09 3.08 11.00
N LEU A 51 -13.59 4.28 10.70
CA LEU A 51 -13.04 5.18 11.72
C LEU A 51 -14.07 5.52 12.80
N LEU A 52 -15.30 5.86 12.38
CA LEU A 52 -16.40 6.19 13.27
C LEU A 52 -16.78 5.03 14.18
N GLU A 53 -16.79 3.80 13.65
CA GLU A 53 -17.08 2.60 14.45
C GLU A 53 -16.04 2.41 15.56
N ILE A 54 -14.75 2.49 15.23
CA ILE A 54 -13.65 2.34 16.19
C ILE A 54 -13.72 3.44 17.24
N TYR A 55 -13.98 4.68 16.81
CA TYR A 55 -14.11 5.84 17.68
C TYR A 55 -15.27 5.72 18.66
N ASN A 56 -16.42 5.19 18.25
CA ASN A 56 -17.55 4.98 19.15
C ASN A 56 -17.35 3.81 20.10
N ARG A 57 -16.60 2.79 19.68
CA ARG A 57 -16.37 1.59 20.49
C ARG A 57 -15.43 1.86 21.65
N THR A 58 -14.41 2.71 21.44
CA THR A 58 -13.39 3.10 22.43
C THR A 58 -12.87 1.92 23.27
N SER A 59 -12.67 0.74 22.68
CA SER A 59 -12.39 -0.49 23.44
C SER A 59 -11.03 -0.47 24.15
N GLY A 60 -10.17 0.50 23.81
CA GLY A 60 -8.79 0.54 24.27
C GLY A 60 -7.91 -0.55 23.68
N GLU A 61 -8.39 -1.28 22.68
CA GLU A 61 -7.62 -2.25 21.89
C GLU A 61 -7.23 -1.67 20.54
N PHE A 62 -6.32 -2.34 19.84
CA PHE A 62 -5.98 -1.98 18.46
C PHE A 62 -7.01 -2.57 17.50
N ASP A 63 -7.66 -1.70 16.75
CA ASP A 63 -8.62 -2.04 15.73
C ASP A 63 -8.07 -1.84 14.34
N TYR A 64 -8.45 -2.73 13.44
CA TYR A 64 -8.18 -2.55 12.03
C TYR A 64 -8.99 -1.36 11.48
N LEU A 65 -8.28 -0.39 10.92
CA LEU A 65 -8.87 0.80 10.31
C LEU A 65 -8.86 0.72 8.79
N ALA A 66 -7.73 0.36 8.20
CA ALA A 66 -7.53 0.31 6.76
C ALA A 66 -6.32 -0.55 6.40
N ASP A 67 -6.25 -0.99 5.14
CA ASP A 67 -4.98 -1.40 4.55
C ASP A 67 -4.20 -0.14 4.14
N VAL A 68 -2.87 -0.19 4.24
CA VAL A 68 -2.03 0.84 3.64
C VAL A 68 -2.14 0.66 2.14
N GLU A 69 -2.96 1.48 1.49
CA GLU A 69 -2.92 1.58 0.04
C GLU A 69 -1.55 2.14 -0.32
N THR A 70 -0.73 1.30 -0.94
CA THR A 70 0.51 1.79 -1.50
C THR A 70 0.17 2.49 -2.81
N ASN A 71 0.59 3.74 -2.94
CA ASN A 71 0.62 4.47 -4.21
C ASN A 71 1.69 3.87 -5.15
N ASP A 72 1.75 2.55 -5.23
CA ASP A 72 2.70 1.80 -6.04
C ASP A 72 2.09 1.48 -7.40
N TYR A 73 2.99 1.27 -8.36
CA TYR A 73 2.63 0.69 -9.64
C TYR A 73 2.03 -0.70 -9.45
N THR A 74 0.86 -0.92 -10.02
CA THR A 74 0.30 -2.27 -10.12
C THR A 74 0.97 -3.00 -11.29
N LEU A 75 1.72 -4.05 -10.98
CA LEU A 75 2.45 -4.88 -11.93
C LEU A 75 1.70 -6.18 -12.18
N GLN A 76 1.09 -6.30 -13.36
CA GLN A 76 0.38 -7.50 -13.78
C GLN A 76 1.30 -8.35 -14.66
N ILE A 77 1.63 -9.55 -14.21
CA ILE A 77 2.47 -10.49 -14.96
C ILE A 77 1.58 -11.52 -15.66
N GLU A 78 1.71 -11.62 -16.97
CA GLU A 78 1.04 -12.58 -17.82
C GLU A 78 2.06 -13.48 -18.52
N LEU A 79 1.86 -14.79 -18.43
CA LEU A 79 2.66 -15.79 -19.13
C LEU A 79 1.99 -16.16 -20.46
N SER A 80 2.79 -16.45 -21.48
CA SER A 80 2.25 -17.03 -22.72
C SER A 80 1.71 -18.44 -22.50
N GLU A 81 0.88 -18.94 -23.42
CA GLU A 81 0.29 -20.29 -23.33
C GLU A 81 1.34 -21.41 -23.19
N ASP A 82 2.51 -21.19 -23.78
CA ASP A 82 3.67 -22.08 -23.74
C ASP A 82 4.63 -21.80 -22.58
N GLU A 83 4.29 -20.88 -21.69
CA GLU A 83 5.07 -20.44 -20.51
C GLU A 83 6.52 -20.01 -20.83
N SER A 84 6.86 -19.84 -22.11
CA SER A 84 8.20 -19.46 -22.57
C SER A 84 8.43 -17.96 -22.51
N ARG A 85 7.37 -17.15 -22.39
CA ARG A 85 7.43 -15.69 -22.37
C ARG A 85 6.62 -15.13 -21.23
N ALA A 86 7.18 -14.09 -20.62
CA ALA A 86 6.52 -13.31 -19.59
C ALA A 86 6.37 -11.86 -20.03
N TYR A 87 5.15 -11.36 -19.88
CA TYR A 87 4.76 -9.99 -20.17
C TYR A 87 4.41 -9.30 -18.86
N VAL A 88 4.85 -8.06 -18.70
CA VAL A 88 4.39 -7.19 -17.61
C VAL A 88 3.50 -6.11 -18.20
N ASN A 89 2.33 -5.94 -17.60
CA ASN A 89 1.48 -4.79 -17.81
C ASN A 89 1.58 -3.90 -16.56
N ILE A 90 2.00 -2.65 -16.76
CA ILE A 90 2.23 -1.68 -15.69
C ILE A 90 1.06 -0.71 -15.66
N ILE A 91 0.40 -0.64 -14.51
CA ILE A 91 -0.68 0.32 -14.26
C ILE A 91 -0.15 1.35 -13.26
N PRO A 92 0.04 2.61 -13.67
CA PRO A 92 0.47 3.66 -12.76
C PRO A 92 -0.60 3.94 -11.69
N PRO A 93 -0.19 4.33 -10.48
CA PRO A 93 -1.10 4.78 -9.43
C PRO A 93 -1.84 6.07 -9.83
N SER A 94 -2.96 6.35 -9.16
CA SER A 94 -3.80 7.53 -9.43
C SER A 94 -3.12 8.85 -9.04
N GLU A 95 -2.28 8.82 -8.01
CA GLU A 95 -1.40 9.93 -7.63
C GLU A 95 0.03 9.67 -8.14
N GLU A 96 0.80 10.73 -8.40
CA GLU A 96 2.24 10.58 -8.68
C GLU A 96 2.94 10.04 -7.42
N GLY A 97 3.05 8.72 -7.34
CA GLY A 97 3.78 7.99 -6.31
C GLY A 97 5.28 7.87 -6.60
N ASP A 98 5.92 6.96 -5.89
CA ASP A 98 7.33 6.64 -6.09
C ASP A 98 7.61 6.20 -7.53
N PRO A 99 8.78 6.52 -8.12
CA PRO A 99 9.10 6.15 -9.48
C PRO A 99 9.20 4.63 -9.65
N LEU A 100 8.73 4.12 -10.79
CA LEU A 100 8.88 2.71 -11.13
C LEU A 100 10.36 2.33 -11.22
N THR A 101 10.81 1.44 -10.34
CA THR A 101 12.18 0.92 -10.33
C THR A 101 12.26 -0.47 -10.95
N MET A 102 13.46 -0.82 -11.40
CA MET A 102 13.73 -2.16 -11.92
C MET A 102 13.53 -3.24 -10.85
N GLU A 103 13.85 -2.95 -9.60
CA GLU A 103 13.72 -3.87 -8.48
C GLU A 103 12.25 -4.27 -8.23
N LEU A 104 11.30 -3.34 -8.39
CA LEU A 104 9.87 -3.63 -8.31
C LEU A 104 9.43 -4.64 -9.38
N ILE A 105 9.88 -4.45 -10.62
CA ILE A 105 9.55 -5.35 -11.73
C ILE A 105 10.17 -6.73 -11.52
N ILE A 106 11.41 -6.80 -11.05
CA ILE A 106 12.07 -8.06 -10.72
C ILE A 106 11.31 -8.76 -9.58
N ALA A 107 10.98 -8.07 -8.50
CA ALA A 107 10.25 -8.65 -7.37
C ALA A 107 8.88 -9.21 -7.80
N ALA A 108 8.16 -8.51 -8.71
CA ALA A 108 6.90 -8.99 -9.27
C ALA A 108 7.07 -10.27 -10.11
N LEU A 109 8.16 -10.37 -10.88
CA LEU A 109 8.52 -11.56 -11.65
C LEU A 109 8.90 -12.74 -10.73
N GLU A 110 9.70 -12.48 -9.70
CA GLU A 110 10.09 -13.47 -8.69
C GLU A 110 8.87 -14.02 -7.94
N GLY A 111 7.90 -13.16 -7.61
CA GLY A 111 6.62 -13.57 -7.04
C GLY A 111 5.80 -14.53 -7.92
N LYS A 112 6.08 -14.56 -9.23
CA LYS A 112 5.50 -15.50 -10.19
C LYS A 112 6.41 -16.70 -10.53
N ASN A 113 7.48 -16.90 -9.77
CA ASN A 113 8.50 -17.93 -10.00
C ASN A 113 9.33 -17.74 -11.29
N ILE A 114 9.41 -16.52 -11.82
CA ILE A 114 10.16 -16.21 -13.04
C ILE A 114 11.52 -15.68 -12.63
N PHE A 115 12.52 -16.57 -12.56
CA PHE A 115 13.89 -16.25 -12.16
C PHE A 115 14.90 -16.28 -13.32
N GLN A 116 14.49 -16.82 -14.48
CA GLN A 116 15.34 -17.04 -15.63
C GLN A 116 14.76 -16.35 -16.87
N GLY A 117 15.64 -16.02 -17.83
CA GLY A 117 15.23 -15.38 -19.08
C GLY A 117 14.86 -13.90 -18.95
N ILE A 118 15.05 -13.28 -17.78
CA ILE A 118 14.71 -11.87 -17.53
C ILE A 118 15.59 -10.95 -18.39
N SER A 119 14.95 -10.15 -19.25
CA SER A 119 15.61 -9.16 -20.10
C SER A 119 15.71 -7.82 -19.39
N SER A 120 16.81 -7.63 -18.66
CA SER A 120 17.12 -6.36 -17.98
C SER A 120 17.11 -5.15 -18.92
N LYS A 121 17.44 -5.36 -20.20
CA LYS A 121 17.42 -4.34 -21.23
C LYS A 121 15.99 -3.89 -21.56
N ASN A 122 15.06 -4.83 -21.71
CA ASN A 122 13.66 -4.49 -21.97
C ASN A 122 13.04 -3.77 -20.77
N ILE A 123 13.31 -4.25 -19.55
CA ILE A 123 12.81 -3.60 -18.33
C ILE A 123 13.26 -2.13 -18.27
N LYS A 124 14.53 -1.85 -18.56
CA LYS A 124 15.04 -0.48 -18.62
C LYS A 124 14.34 0.38 -19.67
N ASN A 125 14.08 -0.17 -20.86
CA ASN A 125 13.34 0.54 -21.89
C ASN A 125 11.90 0.83 -21.47
N ILE A 126 11.21 -0.14 -20.87
CA ILE A 126 9.85 0.03 -20.36
C ILE A 126 9.77 1.17 -19.34
N ILE A 127 10.72 1.24 -18.41
CA ILE A 127 10.80 2.32 -17.42
C ILE A 127 11.13 3.67 -18.08
N ALA A 128 12.11 3.69 -19.00
CA ALA A 128 12.56 4.91 -19.67
C ALA A 128 11.49 5.50 -20.60
N ASP A 129 10.81 4.65 -21.37
CA ASP A 129 9.76 5.01 -22.31
C ASP A 129 8.37 5.10 -21.66
N LYS A 130 8.26 4.79 -20.35
CA LYS A 130 7.01 4.81 -19.57
C LYS A 130 5.88 4.03 -20.25
N ILE A 131 6.16 2.80 -20.65
CA ILE A 131 5.18 1.92 -21.30
C ILE A 131 4.18 1.44 -20.23
N TYR A 132 2.99 2.02 -20.25
CA TYR A 132 1.90 1.75 -19.29
C TYR A 132 0.67 1.22 -20.03
N TYR A 133 -0.14 0.40 -19.36
CA TYR A 133 -1.35 -0.22 -19.90
C TYR A 133 -1.11 -1.10 -21.15
N GLU A 134 0.15 -1.45 -21.42
CA GLU A 134 0.55 -2.28 -22.55
C GLU A 134 1.43 -3.44 -22.04
N PRO A 135 1.13 -4.69 -22.43
CA PRO A 135 1.92 -5.85 -22.04
C PRO A 135 3.29 -5.82 -22.75
N ALA A 136 4.35 -5.65 -21.97
CA ALA A 136 5.71 -5.58 -22.48
C ALA A 136 6.51 -6.84 -22.10
N LEU A 137 7.24 -7.39 -23.07
CA LEU A 137 8.03 -8.61 -22.87
C LEU A 137 9.20 -8.34 -21.92
N VAL A 138 9.21 -9.00 -20.76
CA VAL A 138 10.24 -8.84 -19.72
C VAL A 138 11.04 -10.09 -19.44
N ALA A 139 10.54 -11.28 -19.76
CA ALA A 139 11.33 -12.49 -19.72
C ALA A 139 11.00 -13.44 -20.89
N SER A 140 12.00 -14.19 -21.34
CA SER A 140 11.85 -15.25 -22.33
C SER A 140 12.89 -16.36 -22.11
N GLY A 141 12.50 -17.62 -22.19
CA GLY A 141 13.36 -18.78 -21.90
C GLY A 141 13.17 -19.94 -22.88
#